data_AF-A0A6B3IB68-F1
#
_entry.id   AF-A0A6B3IB68-F1
#
_cell.length_a   1.000
_cell.length_b   1.000
_cell.length_c   1.000
_cell.angle_alpha   90.00
_cell.angle_beta   90.00
_cell.angle_gamma   90.00
#
_symmetry.space_group_name_H-M   'P 1'
#
loop_
_entity.id
_entity.type
_entity.pdbx_description
1 polymer ?
#
loop_
_entity_poly.entity_id
_entity_poly.type
_entity_poly.pdbx_seq_one_letter_code
_entity_poly.pdbx_strand_id
1 'polypeptide(L)'
;MKTHTLETPGADLVHDVRGPLPAADGRPPLLMIGQPMDAGGFAALAARFPDRTVVTYDPRGLGRSARKDGRTDHTPETQADDVHAV
;
A
#
# COMPACT_ATOMS: atom_id res chain seq x y z
N MET A 1 5.65 -11.36 6.75
CA MET A 1 5.30 -10.00 6.28
C MET A 1 6.60 -9.23 6.14
N LYS A 2 6.79 -8.51 5.03
CA LYS A 2 7.92 -7.62 4.83
C LYS A 2 7.41 -6.23 4.51
N THR A 3 7.94 -5.23 5.21
CA THR A 3 7.63 -3.82 4.98
C THR A 3 8.66 -3.22 4.04
N HIS A 4 8.18 -2.36 3.15
CA HIS A 4 8.96 -1.68 2.12
C HIS A 4 8.57 -0.20 2.10
N THR A 5 9.53 0.64 1.72
CA THR A 5 9.29 2.05 1.42
C THR A 5 9.57 2.27 -0.06
N LEU A 6 8.59 2.84 -0.77
CA LEU A 6 8.73 3.29 -2.13
C LEU A 6 8.91 4.81 -2.15
N GLU A 7 10.09 5.23 -2.57
CA GLU A 7 10.43 6.64 -2.72
C GLU A 7 9.87 7.18 -4.04
N THR A 8 9.03 8.21 -3.97
CA THR A 8 8.54 8.96 -5.13
C THR A 8 8.95 10.43 -5.02
N PRO A 9 8.81 11.26 -6.07
CA PRO A 9 9.02 12.69 -5.94
C PRO A 9 8.09 13.35 -4.91
N GLY A 10 6.85 12.85 -4.76
CA GLY A 10 5.81 13.50 -3.94
C GLY A 10 5.62 12.90 -2.54
N ALA A 11 6.06 11.66 -2.31
CA ALA A 11 5.83 10.94 -1.06
C ALA A 11 6.77 9.73 -0.89
N ASP A 12 6.94 9.29 0.35
CA ASP A 12 7.54 8.02 0.73
C ASP A 12 6.39 7.08 1.10
N LEU A 13 6.10 6.10 0.24
CA LEU A 13 4.94 5.23 0.37
C LEU A 13 5.35 3.93 1.04
N VAL A 14 4.89 3.72 2.27
CA VAL A 14 5.14 2.50 3.03
C VAL A 14 4.07 1.46 2.70
N HIS A 15 4.51 0.25 2.35
CA HIS A 15 3.63 -0.88 2.09
C HIS A 15 4.15 -2.17 2.71
N ASP A 16 3.23 -3.06 3.04
CA ASP A 16 3.52 -4.39 3.57
C ASP A 16 3.14 -5.45 2.56
N VAL A 17 4.05 -6.38 2.33
CA VAL A 17 3.84 -7.59 1.53
C VAL A 17 3.68 -8.79 2.45
N ARG A 18 2.59 -9.53 2.27
CA ARG A 18 2.31 -10.82 2.93
C ARG A 18 2.26 -11.90 1.87
N GLY A 19 3.16 -12.87 1.93
CA GLY A 19 3.37 -13.87 0.89
C GLY A 19 4.62 -13.58 0.03
N PRO A 20 5.01 -14.51 -0.85
CA PRO A 20 6.20 -14.37 -1.68
C PRO A 20 5.99 -13.36 -2.84
N LEU A 21 7.10 -12.76 -3.28
CA LEU A 21 7.19 -12.02 -4.54
C LEU A 21 8.38 -12.58 -5.35
N PRO A 22 8.17 -13.05 -6.59
CA PRO A 22 6.89 -13.17 -7.31
C PRO A 22 5.92 -14.14 -6.61
N ALA A 23 4.61 -13.97 -6.85
CA ALA A 23 3.57 -14.79 -6.23
C ALA A 23 3.73 -16.26 -6.67
N ALA A 24 3.73 -17.19 -5.70
CA ALA A 24 3.98 -18.61 -5.95
C ALA A 24 2.90 -19.29 -6.80
N ASP A 25 1.72 -18.70 -6.87
CA ASP A 25 0.54 -19.20 -7.57
C ASP A 25 0.36 -18.57 -8.97
N GLY A 26 1.27 -17.68 -9.39
CA GLY A 26 1.19 -16.94 -10.64
C GLY A 26 0.07 -15.89 -10.71
N ARG A 27 -0.70 -15.67 -9.65
CA ARG A 27 -1.77 -14.66 -9.62
C ARG A 27 -1.16 -13.27 -9.34
N PRO A 28 -1.77 -12.20 -9.87
CA PRO A 28 -1.41 -10.85 -9.44
C PRO A 28 -1.58 -10.68 -7.93
N PRO A 29 -0.73 -9.88 -7.26
CA PRO A 29 -0.93 -9.52 -5.87
C PRO A 29 -2.32 -8.89 -5.63
N LEU A 30 -2.92 -9.18 -4.49
CA LEU A 30 -4.14 -8.52 -4.04
C LEU A 30 -3.76 -7.27 -3.25
N LEU A 31 -3.96 -6.09 -3.83
CA LEU A 31 -3.75 -4.82 -3.16
C LEU A 31 -5.03 -4.40 -2.41
N MET A 32 -4.93 -4.24 -1.09
CA MET A 32 -6.01 -3.77 -0.23
C MET A 32 -5.77 -2.31 0.14
N ILE A 33 -6.67 -1.44 -0.33
CA ILE A 33 -6.55 0.02 -0.19
C ILE A 33 -7.73 0.56 0.60
N GLY A 34 -7.45 1.53 1.47
CA GLY A 34 -8.44 2.23 2.28
C GLY A 34 -8.15 3.72 2.28
N GLN A 35 -9.19 4.55 2.29
CA GLN A 35 -9.07 6.01 2.29
C GLN A 35 -10.14 6.60 3.21
N PRO A 36 -9.80 7.38 4.24
CA PRO A 36 -8.45 7.74 4.74
C PRO A 36 -7.97 6.73 5.81
N MET A 37 -7.71 5.47 5.44
CA MET A 37 -7.33 4.41 6.39
C MET A 37 -5.99 3.79 5.97
N ASP A 38 -5.06 3.64 6.92
CA ASP A 38 -3.76 3.01 6.67
C ASP A 38 -3.85 1.48 6.53
N ALA A 39 -2.69 0.84 6.28
CA ALA A 39 -2.61 -0.61 6.11
C ALA A 39 -3.05 -1.42 7.35
N GLY A 40 -2.99 -0.83 8.54
CA GLY A 40 -3.28 -1.51 9.80
C GLY A 40 -4.71 -2.04 9.85
N GLY A 41 -5.66 -1.28 9.29
CA GLY A 41 -7.08 -1.66 9.24
C GLY A 41 -7.36 -2.96 8.48
N PHE A 42 -6.45 -3.40 7.60
CA PHE A 42 -6.62 -4.61 6.80
C PHE A 42 -6.05 -5.88 7.43
N ALA A 43 -5.40 -5.83 8.60
CA ALA A 43 -4.72 -7.00 9.18
C ALA A 43 -5.62 -8.25 9.28
N ALA A 44 -6.86 -8.07 9.76
CA ALA A 44 -7.83 -9.17 9.87
C ALA A 44 -8.33 -9.68 8.52
N LEU A 45 -8.50 -8.80 7.53
CA LEU A 45 -8.94 -9.17 6.18
C LEU A 45 -7.83 -9.91 5.43
N ALA A 46 -6.58 -9.40 5.50
CA ALA A 46 -5.42 -10.02 4.87
C ALA A 46 -5.21 -11.46 5.35
N ALA A 47 -5.47 -11.74 6.64
CA ALA A 47 -5.38 -13.09 7.20
C ALA A 47 -6.40 -14.09 6.59
N ARG A 48 -7.45 -13.61 5.91
CA ARG A 48 -8.42 -14.47 5.20
C ARG A 48 -7.96 -14.92 3.81
N PHE A 49 -6.81 -14.44 3.33
CA PHE A 49 -6.25 -14.80 2.04
C PHE A 49 -4.85 -15.44 2.19
N PRO A 50 -4.72 -16.56 2.92
CA PRO A 50 -3.42 -17.18 3.18
C PRO A 50 -2.71 -17.66 1.90
N ASP A 51 -3.47 -17.96 0.85
CA ASP A 51 -2.96 -18.49 -0.42
C ASP A 51 -2.60 -17.40 -1.44
N ARG A 52 -2.74 -16.11 -1.09
CA ARG A 52 -2.46 -14.98 -1.99
C ARG A 52 -1.26 -14.19 -1.47
N THR A 53 -0.49 -13.62 -2.39
CA THR A 53 0.34 -12.46 -2.06
C THR A 53 -0.57 -11.25 -1.88
N VAL A 54 -0.62 -10.72 -0.66
CA VAL A 54 -1.43 -9.54 -0.29
C VAL A 54 -0.50 -8.36 -0.05
N VAL A 55 -0.84 -7.22 -0.64
CA VAL A 55 -0.18 -5.94 -0.42
C VAL A 55 -1.16 -5.00 0.27
N THR A 56 -0.70 -4.29 1.30
CA THR A 56 -1.43 -3.19 1.95
C THR A 56 -0.50 -2.01 1.99
N TYR A 57 -0.97 -0.79 1.75
CA TYR A 57 -0.14 0.40 1.83
C TYR A 57 -0.78 1.47 2.70
N ASP A 58 0.07 2.35 3.24
CA ASP A 58 -0.38 3.53 3.94
C ASP A 58 -0.48 4.66 2.89
N PRO A 59 -1.66 5.26 2.65
CA PRO A 59 -1.78 6.36 1.71
C PRO A 59 -0.83 7.51 2.04
N ARG A 60 -0.41 8.30 1.03
CA ARG A 60 0.52 9.42 1.26
C ARG A 60 0.06 10.31 2.41
N GLY A 61 0.94 10.56 3.38
CA GLY A 61 0.65 11.38 4.55
C GLY A 61 -0.22 10.72 5.63
N LEU A 62 -0.54 9.43 5.49
CA LEU A 62 -1.22 8.63 6.51
C LEU A 62 -0.30 7.51 7.01
N GLY A 63 -0.54 7.04 8.24
CA GLY A 63 0.21 5.93 8.84
C GLY A 63 1.72 6.20 8.85
N ARG A 64 2.48 5.29 8.21
CA ARG A 64 3.94 5.35 8.11
C ARG A 64 4.42 6.09 6.85
N SER A 65 3.53 6.43 5.92
CA SER A 65 3.89 7.13 4.69
C SER A 65 4.07 8.63 4.91
N ALA A 66 5.16 9.18 4.37
CA ALA A 66 5.49 10.61 4.51
C ALA A 66 5.16 11.37 3.23
N ARG A 67 4.60 12.57 3.37
CA ARG A 67 4.29 13.47 2.26
C ARG A 67 5.42 14.49 2.07
N LYS A 68 5.82 14.73 0.81
CA LYS A 68 6.94 15.62 0.42
C LYS A 68 6.55 16.76 -0.52
N ASP A 69 5.31 16.77 -1.00
CA ASP A 69 4.81 17.71 -2.03
C ASP A 69 4.32 19.06 -1.48
N GLY A 70 4.37 19.28 -0.16
CA GLY A 70 3.91 20.52 0.50
C GLY A 70 2.40 20.74 0.48
N ARG A 71 1.61 19.74 0.05
CA ARG A 71 0.15 19.81 0.00
C ARG A 71 -0.48 19.10 1.19
N THR A 72 -1.78 19.33 1.41
CA THR A 72 -2.57 18.67 2.45
C THR A 72 -3.86 18.04 1.92
N ASP A 73 -4.16 18.24 0.64
CA ASP A 73 -5.35 17.69 0.00
C ASP A 73 -5.07 16.29 -0.60
N HIS A 74 -6.13 15.50 -0.72
CA HIS A 74 -6.06 14.09 -1.14
C HIS A 74 -6.92 13.88 -2.39
N THR A 75 -6.48 14.37 -3.55
CA THR A 75 -7.27 14.20 -4.79
C THR A 75 -7.24 12.74 -5.27
N PRO A 76 -8.33 12.24 -5.89
CA PRO A 76 -8.39 10.87 -6.42
C PRO A 76 -7.26 10.56 -7.42
N GLU A 77 -6.89 11.50 -8.29
CA GLU A 77 -5.87 11.30 -9.32
C GLU A 77 -4.50 11.05 -8.68
N THR A 78 -4.14 11.86 -7.70
CA THR A 78 -2.87 11.72 -6.98
C THR A 78 -2.81 10.40 -6.19
N GLN A 79 -3.94 9.96 -5.61
CA GLN A 79 -3.99 8.66 -4.94
C GLN A 79 -3.95 7.50 -5.93
N ALA A 80 -4.55 7.64 -7.11
CA ALA A 80 -4.47 6.62 -8.16
C ALA A 80 -3.03 6.45 -8.66
N ASP A 81 -2.28 7.55 -8.80
CA ASP A 81 -0.85 7.51 -9.14
C ASP A 81 -0.03 6.79 -8.06
N ASP A 82 -0.33 7.00 -6.78
CA ASP A 82 0.30 6.25 -5.68
C ASP A 82 0.01 4.76 -5.76
N VAL A 83 -1.26 4.40 -5.97
CA VAL A 83 -1.71 3.01 -6.11
C VAL A 83 -1.04 2.35 -7.32
N HIS A 84 -0.83 3.09 -8.39
CA HIS A 84 -0.14 2.58 -9.58
C HIS A 84 1.36 2.35 -9.32
N ALA A 85 1.98 3.17 -8.48
CA ALA A 85 3.40 3.09 -8.16
C ALA A 85 3.74 1.92 -7.21
N VAL A 86 2.83 1.60 -6.28
CA VAL A 86 2.93 0.48 -5.31
C VAL A 86 2.66 -0.87 -5.97
#